data_AF-A0A9X3AN51-F1
#
_entry.id   AF-A0A9X3AN51-F1
#
_cell.length_a   1.000
_cell.length_b   1.000
_cell.length_c   1.000
_cell.angle_alpha   90.00
_cell.angle_beta   90.00
_cell.angle_gamma   90.00
#
_symmetry.space_group_name_H-M   'P 1'
#
loop_
_entity.id
_entity.type
_entity.pdbx_description
1 polymer ?
#
loop_
_entity_poly.entity_id
_entity_poly.type
_entity_poly.pdbx_seq_one_letter_code
_entity_poly.pdbx_strand_id
1 'polypeptide(L)'
;MTDPLPATTDEASLGEILGAALRSVAREPDDDHCDRLAARAQYQAALDLSDQLAGVFAVSSGEVFDALCSIPDNMLVLLESPEGWTALAGYVATDFGVPIVTYRPTIH
;
A
#
# COMPACT_ATOMS: atom_id res chain seq x y z
N MET A 1 -6.97 -26.18 -58.21
CA MET A 1 -5.72 -26.41 -57.47
C MET A 1 -5.68 -25.30 -56.43
N THR A 2 -6.35 -25.54 -55.31
CA THR A 2 -6.70 -24.52 -54.33
C THR A 2 -5.99 -24.88 -53.04
N ASP A 3 -5.05 -24.03 -52.65
CA ASP A 3 -4.35 -24.09 -51.37
C ASP A 3 -5.36 -24.04 -50.21
N PRO A 4 -5.31 -24.95 -49.23
CA PRO A 4 -6.08 -24.77 -48.00
C PRO A 4 -5.43 -23.67 -47.15
N LEU A 5 -6.22 -22.63 -46.85
CA LEU A 5 -5.87 -21.56 -45.91
C LEU A 5 -5.42 -22.13 -44.55
N PRO A 6 -4.46 -21.47 -43.87
CA PRO A 6 -3.99 -21.89 -42.55
C PRO A 6 -5.14 -21.79 -41.55
N ALA A 7 -5.35 -22.87 -40.79
CA ALA A 7 -6.28 -22.92 -39.67
C ALA A 7 -6.01 -21.74 -38.75
N THR A 8 -7.01 -20.86 -38.64
CA THR A 8 -7.04 -19.75 -37.71
C THR A 8 -6.88 -20.27 -36.30
N THR A 9 -5.95 -19.65 -35.59
CA THR A 9 -5.62 -19.78 -34.17
C THR A 9 -6.82 -20.14 -33.30
N ASP A 10 -6.66 -21.25 -32.58
CA ASP A 10 -7.44 -21.76 -31.44
C ASP A 10 -8.51 -20.81 -30.88
N GLU A 11 -9.77 -21.22 -31.01
CA GLU A 11 -10.85 -20.80 -30.11
C GLU A 11 -10.59 -21.41 -28.73
N ALA A 12 -9.63 -20.84 -27.99
CA ALA A 12 -9.40 -21.22 -26.61
C ALA A 12 -10.72 -21.11 -25.85
N SER A 13 -11.16 -22.21 -25.26
CA SER A 13 -12.41 -22.24 -24.52
C SER A 13 -12.33 -21.26 -23.34
N LEU A 14 -13.47 -20.70 -22.91
CA LEU A 14 -13.51 -19.85 -21.71
C LEU A 14 -12.88 -20.54 -20.49
N GLY A 15 -12.97 -21.87 -20.40
CA GLY A 15 -12.30 -22.67 -19.37
C GLY A 15 -10.77 -22.68 -19.50
N GLU A 16 -10.23 -22.70 -20.71
CA GLU A 16 -8.79 -22.59 -20.96
C GLU A 16 -8.27 -21.19 -20.74
N ILE A 17 -9.04 -20.17 -21.12
CA ILE A 17 -8.73 -18.75 -20.85
C ILE A 17 -8.72 -18.51 -19.34
N LEU A 18 -9.76 -18.96 -18.63
CA LEU A 18 -9.86 -18.84 -17.18
C LEU A 18 -8.78 -19.67 -16.48
N GLY A 19 -8.52 -20.89 -16.95
CA GLY A 19 -7.45 -21.74 -16.44
C GLY A 19 -6.06 -21.14 -16.64
N ALA A 20 -5.82 -20.49 -17.78
CA ALA A 20 -4.57 -19.78 -18.06
C ALA A 20 -4.42 -18.53 -17.17
N ALA A 21 -5.49 -17.75 -17.02
CA ALA A 21 -5.50 -16.58 -16.14
C ALA A 21 -5.26 -16.98 -14.67
N LEU A 22 -5.95 -18.01 -14.17
CA LEU A 22 -5.74 -18.51 -12.82
C LEU A 22 -4.33 -19.06 -12.60
N ARG A 23 -3.75 -19.77 -13.58
CA ARG A 23 -2.34 -20.21 -13.52
C ARG A 23 -1.36 -19.04 -13.56
N SER A 24 -1.67 -17.95 -14.28
CA SER A 24 -0.83 -16.75 -14.28
C SER A 24 -0.86 -15.99 -12.96
N VAL A 25 -1.99 -16.06 -12.23
CA VAL A 25 -2.14 -15.46 -10.89
C VAL A 25 -1.59 -16.38 -9.79
N ALA A 26 -1.64 -17.70 -10.00
CA ALA A 26 -1.04 -18.71 -9.10
C ALA A 26 0.49 -18.84 -9.25
N ARG A 27 1.10 -18.05 -10.14
CA ARG A 27 2.55 -17.92 -10.19
C ARG A 27 2.97 -17.22 -8.89
N GLU A 28 3.80 -17.88 -8.09
CA GLU A 28 4.31 -17.29 -6.85
C GLU A 28 4.84 -15.88 -7.17
N PRO A 29 4.36 -14.84 -6.47
CA PRO A 29 4.88 -13.51 -6.69
C PRO A 29 6.38 -13.56 -6.40
N ASP A 30 7.16 -13.07 -7.37
CA ASP A 30 8.59 -12.88 -7.21
C ASP A 30 8.87 -12.00 -5.98
N ASP A 31 9.99 -12.22 -5.29
CA ASP A 31 10.35 -11.48 -4.08
C ASP A 31 10.39 -9.95 -4.38
N ASP A 32 10.90 -9.57 -5.55
CA ASP A 32 10.90 -8.18 -6.05
C ASP A 32 9.49 -7.60 -6.25
N HIS A 33 8.48 -8.44 -6.52
CA HIS A 33 7.09 -8.01 -6.62
C HIS A 33 6.49 -7.76 -5.24
N CYS A 34 6.73 -8.68 -4.30
CA CYS A 34 6.29 -8.56 -2.92
C CYS A 34 6.87 -7.31 -2.24
N ASP A 35 8.17 -7.06 -2.40
CA ASP A 35 8.85 -5.91 -1.81
C ASP A 35 8.30 -4.57 -2.33
N ARG A 36 8.06 -4.48 -3.64
CA ARG A 36 7.45 -3.27 -4.24
C ARG A 36 6.02 -3.05 -3.77
N LEU A 37 5.26 -4.12 -3.58
CA LEU A 37 3.89 -4.03 -3.07
C LEU A 37 3.89 -3.54 -1.61
N ALA A 38 4.78 -4.09 -0.77
CA ALA A 38 4.95 -3.68 0.61
C ALA A 38 5.38 -2.21 0.72
N ALA A 39 6.38 -1.77 -0.05
CA ALA A 39 6.83 -0.38 -0.08
C ALA A 39 5.70 0.57 -0.51
N ARG A 40 4.88 0.18 -1.49
CA ARG A 40 3.73 0.97 -1.93
C ARG A 40 2.64 1.04 -0.86
N ALA A 41 2.35 -0.07 -0.18
CA ALA A 41 1.36 -0.11 0.90
C ALA A 41 1.80 0.77 2.08
N GLN A 42 3.08 0.72 2.45
CA GLN A 42 3.65 1.56 3.50
C GLN A 42 3.59 3.05 3.14
N TYR A 43 3.93 3.42 1.90
CA TYR A 43 3.81 4.79 1.42
C TYR A 43 2.35 5.29 1.49
N GLN A 44 1.39 4.46 1.05
CA GLN A 44 -0.03 4.82 1.13
C GLN A 44 -0.49 4.98 2.58
N ALA A 45 -0.10 4.07 3.48
CA ALA A 45 -0.40 4.18 4.91
C ALA A 45 0.14 5.47 5.52
N ALA A 46 1.35 5.89 5.15
CA ALA A 46 1.93 7.16 5.60
C ALA A 46 1.14 8.38 5.09
N LEU A 47 0.68 8.37 3.83
CA LEU A 47 -0.18 9.42 3.29
C LEU A 47 -1.52 9.49 4.04
N ASP A 48 -2.18 8.35 4.22
CA ASP A 48 -3.48 8.26 4.90
C ASP A 48 -3.39 8.73 6.36
N LEU A 49 -2.31 8.36 7.05
CA LEU A 49 -2.02 8.85 8.41
C LEU A 49 -1.78 10.36 8.40
N SER A 50 -1.02 10.87 7.43
CA SER A 50 -0.71 12.30 7.32
C SER A 50 -1.97 13.15 7.13
N ASP A 51 -2.87 12.72 6.25
CA ASP A 51 -4.14 13.43 6.01
C ASP A 51 -5.04 13.43 7.24
N GLN A 52 -5.06 12.32 8.00
CA GLN A 52 -5.85 12.24 9.23
C GLN A 52 -5.29 13.12 10.34
N LEU A 53 -3.97 13.18 10.49
CA LEU A 53 -3.31 13.96 11.54
C LEU A 53 -3.22 15.45 11.22
N ALA A 54 -3.19 15.85 9.94
CA ALA A 54 -3.17 17.25 9.53
C ALA A 54 -4.31 18.06 10.17
N GLY A 55 -5.53 17.51 10.15
CA GLY A 55 -6.69 18.14 10.78
C GLY A 55 -6.61 18.20 12.31
N VAL A 56 -5.91 17.26 12.94
CA VAL A 56 -5.73 17.19 14.40
C VAL A 56 -4.66 18.16 14.88
N PHE A 57 -3.57 18.29 14.13
CA PHE A 57 -2.42 19.14 14.47
C PHE A 57 -2.56 20.58 13.96
N ALA A 58 -3.58 20.86 13.13
CA ALA A 58 -3.77 22.15 12.46
C ALA A 58 -2.57 22.57 11.59
N VAL A 59 -1.93 21.60 10.95
CA VAL A 59 -0.82 21.76 9.98
C VAL A 59 -1.19 21.11 8.64
N SER A 60 -0.38 21.30 7.61
CA SER A 60 -0.61 20.64 6.32
C SER A 60 -0.25 19.15 6.37
N SER A 61 -0.92 18.32 5.55
CA SER A 61 -0.56 16.90 5.46
C SER A 61 0.86 16.69 4.90
N GLY A 62 1.36 17.63 4.09
CA GLY A 62 2.77 17.64 3.65
C GLY A 62 3.74 17.76 4.83
N GLU A 63 3.49 18.67 5.77
CA GLU A 63 4.34 18.82 6.97
C GLU A 63 4.30 17.55 7.84
N VAL A 64 3.13 16.94 8.02
CA VAL A 64 3.02 15.66 8.76
C VAL A 64 3.78 14.55 8.05
N PHE A 65 3.66 14.47 6.73
CA PHE A 65 4.36 13.48 5.91
C PHE A 65 5.88 13.67 5.98
N ASP A 66 6.36 14.91 5.93
CA ASP A 66 7.77 15.23 6.09
C ASP A 66 8.28 14.82 7.49
N ALA A 67 7.48 15.03 8.53
CA ALA A 67 7.79 14.55 9.88
C ALA A 67 7.85 13.02 9.94
N LEU A 68 6.93 12.31 9.28
CA LEU A 68 6.98 10.84 9.16
C LEU A 68 8.24 10.37 8.40
N CYS A 69 8.71 11.12 7.39
CA CYS A 69 9.94 10.81 6.67
C CYS A 69 11.21 10.98 7.53
N SER A 70 11.12 11.69 8.66
CA SER A 70 12.23 11.83 9.61
C SER A 70 12.31 10.67 10.61
N ILE A 71 11.30 9.79 10.63
CA ILE A 71 11.22 8.64 11.53
C ILE A 71 12.18 7.54 11.03
N PRO A 72 12.92 6.87 11.93
CA PRO A 72 13.76 5.73 11.56
C PRO A 72 12.97 4.61 10.86
N ASP A 73 13.55 4.03 9.80
CA ASP A 73 12.92 2.97 9.00
C ASP A 73 12.42 1.78 9.83
N ASN A 74 13.13 1.43 10.91
CA ASN A 74 12.75 0.33 11.79
C ASN A 74 11.46 0.60 12.58
N MET A 75 11.00 1.84 12.64
CA MET A 75 9.71 2.24 13.23
C MET A 75 8.60 2.33 12.18
N LEU A 76 8.92 2.37 10.89
CA LEU A 76 7.91 2.39 9.82
C LEU A 76 7.12 1.07 9.72
N VAL A 77 7.65 -0.02 10.29
CA VAL A 77 6.91 -1.29 10.47
C VAL A 77 5.63 -1.10 11.28
N LEU A 78 5.56 -0.05 12.12
CA LEU A 78 4.36 0.25 12.91
C LEU A 78 3.17 0.69 12.02
N LEU A 79 3.41 1.11 10.78
CA LEU A 79 2.33 1.41 9.82
C LEU A 79 1.53 0.15 9.42
N GLU A 80 1.96 -1.05 9.78
CA GLU A 80 1.24 -2.29 9.50
C GLU A 80 0.10 -2.57 10.49
N SER A 81 -0.01 -1.79 11.57
CA SER A 81 -1.02 -2.00 12.61
C SER A 81 -1.71 -0.70 13.06
N PRO A 82 -3.02 -0.74 13.39
CA PRO A 82 -3.74 0.38 13.98
C PRO A 82 -3.04 0.96 15.22
N GLU A 83 -2.55 0.10 16.12
CA GLU A 83 -1.86 0.51 17.34
C GLU A 83 -0.55 1.23 17.02
N GLY A 84 0.15 0.78 15.98
CA GLY A 84 1.36 1.41 15.50
C GLY A 84 1.11 2.78 14.89
N TRP A 85 -0.01 3.01 14.22
CA TRP A 85 -0.40 4.35 13.76
C TRP A 85 -0.63 5.30 14.93
N THR A 86 -1.24 4.84 16.02
CA THR A 86 -1.37 5.64 17.26
C THR A 86 -0.01 5.98 17.87
N ALA A 87 0.93 5.03 17.87
CA ALA A 87 2.29 5.28 18.37
C ALA A 87 3.03 6.32 17.50
N LEU A 88 2.94 6.20 16.17
CA LEU A 88 3.52 7.15 15.22
C LEU A 88 2.88 8.53 15.34
N ALA A 89 1.55 8.61 15.50
CA ALA A 89 0.86 9.86 15.75
C ALA A 89 1.37 10.57 17.01
N GLY A 90 1.62 9.84 18.10
CA GLY A 90 2.19 10.40 19.33
C GLY A 90 3.64 10.87 19.14
N TYR A 91 4.43 10.14 18.36
CA TYR A 91 5.79 10.54 18.00
C TYR A 91 5.80 11.85 17.22
N VAL A 92 4.99 11.93 16.16
CA VAL A 92 4.88 13.12 15.31
C VAL A 92 4.27 14.30 16.07
N ALA A 93 3.28 14.07 16.95
CA ALA A 93 2.72 15.12 17.80
C ALA A 93 3.79 15.80 18.67
N THR A 94 4.79 15.03 19.12
CA THR A 94 5.92 15.57 19.90
C THR A 94 6.78 16.52 19.08
N ASP A 95 7.00 16.21 17.79
CA ASP A 95 7.77 17.04 16.87
C ASP A 95 7.10 18.40 16.60
N PHE A 96 5.76 18.41 16.52
CA PHE A 96 4.97 19.63 16.37
C PHE A 96 4.64 20.34 17.70
N GLY A 97 5.05 19.80 18.84
CA GLY A 97 4.73 20.35 20.16
C GLY A 97 3.23 20.30 20.51
N VAL A 98 2.47 19.40 19.89
CA VAL A 98 1.04 19.21 20.11
C VAL A 98 0.85 18.19 21.24
N PRO A 99 -0.07 18.42 22.20
CA PRO A 99 -0.38 17.42 23.21
C PRO A 99 -0.85 16.11 22.56
N ILE A 100 -0.36 14.98 23.06
CA ILE A 100 -0.69 13.65 22.52
C ILE A 100 -2.21 13.48 22.53
N VAL A 101 -2.80 13.49 21.33
CA VAL A 101 -4.21 13.21 21.14
C VAL A 101 -4.37 11.71 21.05
N THR A 102 -5.38 11.15 21.72
CA THR A 102 -5.74 9.73 21.60
C THR A 102 -6.26 9.46 20.19
N TYR A 103 -5.34 9.31 19.23
CA TYR A 103 -5.66 8.97 17.86
C TYR A 103 -6.11 7.51 17.81
N ARG A 104 -7.33 7.27 17.34
CA ARG A 104 -7.87 5.94 17.05
C ARG A 104 -8.10 5.83 15.55
N PRO A 105 -7.23 5.13 14.81
CA PRO A 105 -7.46 4.92 13.39
C PRO A 105 -8.77 4.14 13.19
N THR A 106 -9.61 4.62 12.26
CA THR A 106 -10.77 3.89 11.78
C THR A 106 -10.33 3.00 10.63
N ILE A 107 -10.29 1.69 10.84
CA ILE A 107 -10.06 0.72 9.75
C ILE A 107 -11.28 0.77 8.83
N HIS A 108 -11.06 1.05 7.54
CA HIS A 108 -12.07 0.99 6.48
C HIS A 108 -11.77 -0.16 5.52
#